data_AF-A0AAQ0YR31-F1
#
_entry.id   AF-A0AAQ0YR31-F1
#
_cell.length_a   1.000
_cell.length_b   1.000
_cell.length_c   1.000
_cell.angle_alpha   90.00
_cell.angle_beta   90.00
_cell.angle_gamma   90.00
#
_symmetry.space_group_name_H-M   'P 1'
#
loop_
_entity.id
_entity.type
_entity.pdbx_description
1 polymer ?
#
loop_
_entity_poly.entity_id
_entity_poly.type
_entity_poly.pdbx_seq_one_letter_code
_entity_poly.pdbx_strand_id
1 'polypeptide(L)' 'MSDDRHVTLFHNPRSRSRGVLVLLVELGARYSLQPIDLEKEQQRTPEFLAINPMG' A
#
# COMPACT_ATOMS: atom_id res chain seq x y z
N MET A 1 -11.16 -6.86 20.55
CA MET A 1 -11.57 -6.45 19.18
C MET A 1 -10.64 -7.17 18.23
N SER A 2 -11.20 -7.94 17.28
CA SER A 2 -10.50 -9.02 16.56
C SER A 2 -9.16 -8.61 15.94
N ASP A 3 -8.18 -9.49 16.10
CA ASP A 3 -6.80 -9.43 15.59
C ASP A 3 -6.71 -9.57 14.04
N ASP A 4 -7.80 -9.28 13.34
CA ASP A 4 -8.03 -9.60 11.91
C ASP A 4 -7.98 -8.37 11.00
N ARG A 5 -7.59 -7.20 11.52
CA ARG A 5 -7.51 -5.94 10.74
C ARG A 5 -6.11 -5.67 10.20
N HIS A 6 -5.45 -6.68 9.67
CA HIS A 6 -4.15 -6.52 9.03
C HIS A 6 -4.30 -5.81 7.68
N VAL A 7 -3.54 -4.72 7.48
CA VAL A 7 -3.53 -3.97 6.22
C VAL A 7 -2.25 -4.26 5.43
N THR A 8 -2.38 -4.62 4.16
CA THR A 8 -1.24 -4.58 3.23
C THR A 8 -1.25 -3.24 2.51
N LEU A 9 -0.25 -2.39 2.77
CA LEU A 9 -0.08 -1.11 2.08
C LEU A 9 0.94 -1.26 0.95
N PHE A 10 0.47 -1.15 -0.29
CA PHE A 10 1.35 -1.00 -1.45
C PHE A 10 1.93 0.42 -1.48
N HIS A 11 3.25 0.54 -1.36
CA HIS A 11 3.90 1.81 -1.05
C HIS A 11 5.03 2.19 -2.02
N ASN A 12 5.04 3.46 -2.43
CA ASN A 12 6.18 4.12 -3.04
C ASN A 12 6.49 5.43 -2.27
N PRO A 13 7.73 5.70 -1.85
CA PRO A 13 8.07 6.89 -1.07
C PRO A 13 7.76 8.23 -1.76
N ARG A 14 7.78 8.26 -3.10
CA ARG A 14 7.46 9.42 -3.93
C ARG A 14 6.01 9.39 -4.45
N SER A 15 5.07 8.90 -3.64
CA SER A 15 3.65 8.83 -3.98
C SER A 15 2.74 9.29 -2.84
N ARG A 16 1.45 9.44 -3.14
CA ARG A 16 0.41 9.81 -2.16
C ARG A 16 0.20 8.74 -1.07
N SER A 17 0.65 7.50 -1.29
CA SER A 17 0.57 6.42 -0.30
C SER A 17 1.33 6.75 1.00
N ARG A 18 2.29 7.69 0.97
CA ARG A 18 2.99 8.16 2.18
C ARG A 18 2.05 8.72 3.24
N GLY A 19 0.96 9.37 2.84
CA GLY A 19 -0.05 9.86 3.81
C GLY A 19 -0.74 8.72 4.56
N VAL A 20 -1.03 7.62 3.86
CA VAL A 20 -1.61 6.41 4.48
C VAL A 20 -0.61 5.73 5.40
N LEU A 21 0.67 5.64 5.01
CA LEU A 21 1.72 5.12 5.88
C LEU A 21 1.82 5.89 7.20
N VAL A 22 1.83 7.23 7.15
CA VAL A 22 1.84 8.07 8.36
C VAL A 22 0.62 7.76 9.22
N LEU A 23 -0.59 7.73 8.64
CA LEU A 23 -1.81 7.42 9.39
C LEU A 23 -1.76 6.05 10.07
N LEU A 24 -1.26 5.01 9.37
CA LEU A 24 -1.14 3.67 9.92
C LEU A 24 -0.17 3.63 11.11
N VAL A 25 0.92 4.38 11.05
CA VAL A 25 1.88 4.53 12.16
C VAL A 25 1.22 5.24 13.35
N GLU A 26 0.60 6.40 13.13
CA GLU A 26 -0.01 7.19 14.20
C GLU A 26 -1.15 6.45 14.92
N LEU A 27 -1.89 5.61 14.21
CA LEU A 27 -2.96 4.79 14.79
C LEU A 27 -2.46 3.52 15.47
N GLY A 28 -1.15 3.22 15.41
CA GLY A 28 -0.61 1.93 15.90
C GLY A 28 -1.23 0.73 15.18
N ALA A 29 -1.60 0.88 13.91
CA ALA A 29 -2.27 -0.16 13.15
C ALA A 29 -1.32 -1.31 12.82
N ARG A 30 -1.88 -2.51 12.66
CA ARG A 30 -1.14 -3.69 12.17
C ARG A 30 -1.12 -3.67 10.65
N TYR A 31 0.07 -3.52 10.06
CA TYR A 31 0.22 -3.48 8.61
C TYR A 31 1.51 -4.12 8.11
N SER A 32 1.53 -4.51 6.84
CA SER A 32 2.73 -4.84 6.08
C SER A 32 2.91 -3.87 4.93
N LEU A 33 4.16 -3.55 4.58
CA LEU A 33 4.47 -2.75 3.40
C LEU A 33 4.85 -3.66 2.25
N GLN A 34 4.16 -3.46 1.13
CA GLN A 34 4.54 -4.05 -0.15
C GLN A 34 5.12 -2.93 -1.04
N PRO A 35 6.44 -2.87 -1.25
CA PRO A 35 7.01 -1.82 -2.08
C PRO A 35 6.55 -1.97 -3.53
N ILE A 36 6.25 -0.84 -4.17
CA ILE A 36 5.98 -0.77 -5.61
C ILE A 36 6.89 0.27 -6.26
N ASP A 37 7.46 -0.10 -7.40
CA ASP A 37 8.30 0.74 -8.22
C ASP A 37 7.46 1.37 -9.33
N LEU A 38 7.15 2.66 -9.16
CA LEU A 38 6.36 3.42 -10.12
C LEU A 38 7.15 3.79 -11.37
N GLU A 39 8.49 3.82 -11.30
CA GLU A 39 9.35 4.10 -12.47
C GLU A 39 9.42 2.89 -13.39
N LYS A 40 9.30 1.67 -12.84
CA LYS A 40 9.14 0.42 -13.59
C LYS A 40 7.69 0.09 -13.94
N GLU A 41 6.78 1.03 -13.71
CA GLU A 41 5.34 0.88 -13.97
C GLU A 41 4.70 -0.35 -13.29
N GLN A 42 5.17 -0.74 -12.10
CA GLN A 42 4.65 -1.92 -11.41
C GLN A 42 3.16 -1.80 -11.04
N GLN A 43 2.65 -0.58 -10.91
CA GLN A 43 1.22 -0.31 -10.71
C GLN A 43 0.35 -0.69 -11.93
N ARG A 44 0.96 -0.93 -13.09
CA ARG A 44 0.25 -1.33 -14.32
C ARG A 44 0.34 -2.82 -14.61
N THR A 45 1.02 -3.60 -13.78
CA THR A 45 1.11 -5.05 -14.02
C THR A 45 -0.27 -5.69 -13.80
N PRO A 46 -0.57 -6.82 -14.48
CA PRO A 46 -1.84 -7.52 -14.28
C PRO A 46 -2.12 -7.86 -12.82
N GLU A 47 -1.08 -8.20 -12.05
CA GLU A 47 -1.19 -8.55 -10.63
C GLU A 47 -1.62 -7.35 -9.79
N PHE A 48 -1.06 -6.17 -10.05
CA PHE A 48 -1.44 -4.96 -9.33
C PHE A 48 -2.81 -4.43 -9.77
N LEU A 49 -3.12 -4.48 -11.07
CA LEU A 49 -4.41 -4.05 -11.61
C LEU A 49 -5.58 -4.93 -11.12
N ALA A 50 -5.33 -6.20 -10.82
CA ALA A 50 -6.31 -7.06 -10.15
C ALA A 50 -6.68 -6.57 -8.74
N ILE A 51 -5.80 -5.78 -8.10
CA ILE A 51 -6.01 -5.18 -6.77
C ILE A 51 -6.59 -3.77 -6.90
N ASN A 52 -5.99 -2.93 -7.74
CA ASN A 52 -6.42 -1.56 -8.02
C ASN A 52 -6.58 -1.36 -9.53
N PRO A 53 -7.80 -1.42 -10.08
CA PRO A 53 -8.04 -1.26 -11.52
C PRO A 53 -7.61 0.10 -12.10
N MET A 54 -7.37 1.10 -11.25
CA MET A 54 -6.88 2.42 -11.67
C MET A 54 -5.36 2.48 -11.91
N GLY A 55 -4.61 1.47 -11.45
CA GLY A 55 -3.15 1.50 -11.40
C GLY A 55 -2.60 2.47 -10.38
#